data_AF-A0A820YUW9-F1
#
_entry.id   AF-A0A820YUW9-F1
#
_cell.length_a   1.000
_cell.length_b   1.000
_cell.length_c   1.000
_cell.angle_alpha   90.00
_cell.angle_beta   90.00
_cell.angle_gamma   90.00
#
_symmetry.space_group_name_H-M   'P 1'
#
loop_
_entity.id
_entity.type
_entity.pdbx_description
1 polymer ?
#
loop_
_entity_poly.entity_id
_entity_poly.type
_entity_poly.pdbx_seq_one_letter_code
_entity_poly.pdbx_strand_id
1 'polypeptide(L)'
;MAYRKYADRKLVVVDTPGLFDTKRSITETMEQLTIGFQLAAPGPHAFLIVLYGRYTNEDQLVFDILQKKFGQYLMDYCILIISHEDEVRNDDKYISDNEVIRKYFQEAPKNLQEFLIKCNNRFILINNRAPFKERDRKISMLIDIIKQNEQDHANSFYNQEMFDQAERYDQEWNNDEFDHQRKEWENDEKEMNEKV
;
A
#
# COMPACT_ATOMS: atom_id res chain seq x y z
N MET A 1 4.91 0.77 15.74
CA MET A 1 5.58 1.97 15.16
C MET A 1 7.08 1.88 15.41
N ALA A 2 7.89 2.28 14.43
CA ALA A 2 9.35 2.30 14.52
C ALA A 2 9.90 3.68 14.13
N TYR A 3 11.05 4.04 14.72
CA TYR A 3 11.73 5.31 14.47
C TYR A 3 13.15 5.06 13.99
N ARG A 4 13.60 5.83 13.00
CA ARG A 4 14.98 5.76 12.51
C ARG A 4 15.45 7.12 12.01
N LYS A 5 16.71 7.48 12.28
CA LYS A 5 17.36 8.60 11.60
C LYS A 5 17.99 8.09 10.30
N TYR A 6 17.73 8.78 9.19
CA TYR A 6 18.33 8.49 7.89
C TYR A 6 18.79 9.81 7.27
N ALA A 7 20.11 9.96 7.09
CA ALA A 7 20.75 11.24 6.77
C ALA A 7 20.30 12.35 7.75
N ASP A 8 19.65 13.39 7.25
CA ASP A 8 19.12 14.55 7.97
C ASP A 8 17.65 14.39 8.38
N ARG A 9 16.95 13.34 7.95
CA ARG A 9 15.52 13.10 8.25
C ARG A 9 15.31 12.14 9.42
N LYS A 10 14.24 12.38 10.18
CA LYS A 10 13.66 11.42 11.13
C LYS A 10 12.54 10.67 10.43
N LEU A 11 12.74 9.37 10.23
CA LEU A 11 11.74 8.47 9.67
C LEU A 11 10.89 7.89 10.79
N VAL A 12 9.59 7.86 10.55
CA VAL A 12 8.59 7.20 11.41
C VAL A 12 7.81 6.24 10.53
N VAL A 13 7.79 4.97 10.91
CA VAL A 13 7.04 3.94 10.19
C VAL A 13 5.96 3.41 11.12
N VAL A 14 4.70 3.59 10.73
CA VAL A 14 3.57 2.95 11.37
C VAL A 14 3.34 1.63 10.66
N ASP A 15 3.62 0.55 11.37
CA ASP A 15 3.27 -0.78 10.90
C ASP A 15 1.81 -1.04 11.25
N THR A 16 0.99 -1.28 10.23
CA THR A 16 -0.41 -1.67 10.40
C THR A 16 -0.46 -3.19 10.46
N PRO A 17 -1.02 -3.79 11.54
CA PRO A 17 -1.26 -5.23 11.56
C PRO A 17 -1.96 -5.68 10.27
N GLY A 18 -1.61 -6.85 9.76
CA GLY A 18 -2.05 -7.34 8.44
C GLY A 18 -3.55 -7.15 8.23
N LEU A 19 -3.91 -6.47 7.13
CA LEU A 19 -5.29 -6.20 6.71
C LEU A 19 -6.11 -7.51 6.53
N PHE A 20 -5.42 -8.65 6.35
CA PHE A 20 -5.97 -10.00 6.22
C PHE A 20 -5.47 -10.99 7.26
N ASP A 21 -5.22 -10.53 8.47
CA ASP A 21 -5.21 -11.48 9.59
C ASP A 21 -6.62 -12.10 9.65
N THR A 22 -6.81 -13.34 9.16
CA THR A 22 -8.10 -14.07 9.04
C THR A 22 -8.86 -14.24 10.37
N LYS A 23 -8.31 -13.68 11.43
CA LYS A 23 -8.87 -13.60 12.78
C LYS A 23 -9.59 -12.28 13.05
N ARG A 24 -9.59 -11.33 12.11
CA ARG A 24 -10.14 -9.98 12.29
C ARG A 24 -11.19 -9.67 11.23
N SER A 25 -12.28 -9.09 11.70
CA SER A 25 -13.32 -8.56 10.82
C SER A 25 -12.83 -7.33 10.05
N ILE A 26 -13.48 -7.05 8.91
CA ILE A 26 -13.23 -5.84 8.11
C ILE A 26 -13.40 -4.56 8.95
N THR A 27 -14.37 -4.53 9.86
CA THR A 27 -14.61 -3.38 10.76
C THR A 27 -13.41 -3.13 11.67
N GLU A 28 -12.87 -4.17 12.32
CA GLU A 28 -11.67 -4.06 13.14
C GLU A 28 -10.47 -3.60 12.31
N THR A 29 -10.36 -4.08 11.07
CA THR A 29 -9.32 -3.65 10.13
C THR A 29 -9.42 -2.14 9.81
N MET A 30 -10.63 -1.64 9.53
CA MET A 30 -10.88 -0.20 9.30
C MET A 30 -10.56 0.66 10.53
N GLU A 31 -10.85 0.16 11.73
CA GLU A 31 -10.48 0.83 12.98
C GLU A 31 -8.96 0.88 13.17
N GLN A 32 -8.24 -0.22 12.89
CA GLN A 32 -6.78 -0.23 12.97
C GLN A 32 -6.13 0.71 11.95
N LEU A 33 -6.69 0.84 10.74
CA LEU A 33 -6.25 1.83 9.77
C LEU A 33 -6.45 3.27 10.27
N THR A 34 -7.57 3.53 10.95
CA THR A 34 -7.86 4.84 11.57
C THR A 34 -6.84 5.15 12.67
N ILE A 35 -6.57 4.18 13.55
CA ILE A 35 -5.56 4.32 14.61
C ILE A 35 -4.17 4.55 13.99
N GLY A 36 -3.83 3.79 12.94
CA GLY A 36 -2.56 3.94 12.23
C GLY A 36 -2.37 5.34 11.64
N PHE A 37 -3.42 5.89 11.03
CA PHE A 37 -3.44 7.26 10.53
C PHE A 37 -3.26 8.29 11.66
N GLN A 38 -3.99 8.14 12.78
CA GLN A 38 -3.85 9.03 13.94
C GLN A 38 -2.43 9.00 14.54
N LEU A 39 -1.80 7.83 14.58
CA LEU A 39 -0.42 7.69 15.01
C LEU A 39 0.57 8.38 14.06
N ALA A 40 0.21 8.57 12.79
CA ALA A 40 0.99 9.27 11.79
C ALA A 40 0.77 10.80 11.78
N ALA A 41 0.08 11.37 12.78
CA ALA A 41 -0.19 12.81 12.86
C ALA A 41 1.07 13.68 12.61
N PRO A 42 0.97 14.78 11.84
CA PRO A 42 -0.26 15.37 11.28
C PRO A 42 -0.82 14.64 10.04
N GLY A 43 -0.15 13.60 9.57
CA GLY A 43 -0.56 12.72 8.49
C GLY A 43 0.64 12.03 7.83
N PRO A 44 0.42 10.90 7.13
CA PRO A 44 1.51 10.18 6.45
C PRO A 44 2.00 10.91 5.19
N HIS A 45 3.32 10.91 4.99
CA HIS A 45 3.96 11.43 3.77
C HIS A 45 3.83 10.46 2.58
N ALA A 46 3.68 9.18 2.88
CA ALA A 46 3.45 8.13 1.90
C ALA A 46 2.74 6.93 2.56
N PHE A 47 1.92 6.25 1.78
CA PHE A 47 1.38 4.93 2.10
C PHE A 47 2.19 3.88 1.33
N LEU A 48 2.77 2.93 2.05
CA LEU A 48 3.59 1.88 1.44
C LEU A 48 2.74 0.61 1.32
N ILE A 49 2.39 0.23 0.09
CA ILE A 49 1.62 -1.00 -0.13
C ILE A 49 2.57 -2.11 -0.56
N VAL A 50 2.67 -3.16 0.24
CA VAL A 50 3.68 -4.21 0.06
C VAL A 50 3.06 -5.43 -0.58
N LEU A 51 3.53 -5.78 -1.79
CA LEU A 51 3.22 -7.04 -2.45
C LEU A 51 4.31 -8.07 -2.15
N TYR A 52 3.89 -9.29 -1.83
CA TYR A 52 4.79 -10.43 -1.62
C TYR A 52 4.96 -11.22 -2.92
N GLY A 53 5.94 -10.83 -3.74
CA GLY A 53 6.17 -11.49 -5.02
C GLY A 53 5.04 -11.20 -6.00
N ARG A 54 4.05 -12.09 -6.12
CA ARG A 54 2.96 -12.00 -7.09
C ARG A 54 1.72 -11.36 -6.47
N TYR A 55 1.01 -10.60 -7.30
CA TYR A 55 -0.27 -10.01 -6.97
C TYR A 55 -1.38 -11.06 -6.84
N THR A 56 -2.18 -10.93 -5.79
CA THR A 56 -3.25 -11.85 -5.41
C THR A 56 -4.59 -11.14 -5.28
N ASN A 57 -5.67 -11.92 -5.12
CA ASN A 57 -7.00 -11.36 -4.83
C ASN A 57 -7.05 -10.67 -3.46
N GLU A 58 -6.24 -11.14 -2.50
CA GLU A 58 -6.07 -10.46 -1.21
C GLU A 58 -5.50 -9.05 -1.44
N ASP A 59 -4.42 -8.93 -2.23
CA ASP A 59 -3.83 -7.62 -2.52
C ASP A 59 -4.83 -6.64 -3.18
N GLN A 60 -5.71 -7.13 -4.05
CA GLN A 60 -6.80 -6.33 -4.62
C GLN A 60 -7.76 -5.82 -3.55
N LEU A 61 -8.17 -6.69 -2.63
CA LEU A 61 -9.06 -6.33 -1.55
C LEU A 61 -8.41 -5.29 -0.60
N VAL A 62 -7.08 -5.32 -0.40
CA VAL A 62 -6.36 -4.28 0.37
C VAL A 62 -6.54 -2.94 -0.31
N PHE A 63 -6.38 -2.89 -1.63
CA PHE A 63 -6.51 -1.65 -2.37
C PHE A 63 -7.93 -1.10 -2.29
N ASP A 64 -8.95 -1.95 -2.40
CA ASP A 64 -10.34 -1.54 -2.32
C ASP A 64 -10.69 -1.00 -0.91
N ILE A 65 -10.24 -1.70 0.14
CA ILE A 65 -10.39 -1.26 1.55
C ILE A 65 -9.71 0.08 1.78
N LEU A 66 -8.47 0.24 1.31
CA LEU A 66 -7.72 1.47 1.51
C LEU A 66 -8.32 2.63 0.72
N GLN A 67 -8.69 2.42 -0.56
CA GLN A 67 -9.32 3.45 -1.38
C GLN A 67 -10.66 3.90 -0.79
N LYS A 68 -11.41 2.96 -0.22
CA LYS A 68 -12.65 3.27 0.50
C LYS A 68 -12.36 4.11 1.75
N LYS A 69 -11.45 3.65 2.62
CA LYS A 69 -11.15 4.32 3.88
C LYS A 69 -10.51 5.70 3.74
N PHE A 70 -9.60 5.86 2.79
CA PHE A 70 -8.79 7.07 2.61
C PHE A 70 -9.19 7.88 1.37
N GLY A 71 -10.21 7.43 0.65
CA GLY A 71 -10.78 8.12 -0.49
C GLY A 71 -9.84 8.20 -1.70
N GLN A 72 -10.27 8.97 -2.70
CA GLN A 72 -9.57 9.08 -3.98
C GLN A 72 -8.15 9.67 -3.88
N TYR A 73 -7.90 10.55 -2.91
CA TYR A 73 -6.59 11.19 -2.73
C TYR A 73 -5.53 10.23 -2.21
N LEU A 74 -5.91 9.07 -1.67
CA LEU A 74 -4.95 8.06 -1.21
C LEU A 74 -3.92 7.73 -2.29
N MET A 75 -4.39 7.55 -3.53
CA MET A 75 -3.56 7.07 -4.63
C MET A 75 -2.40 8.01 -4.90
N ASP A 76 -2.59 9.31 -4.67
CA ASP A 76 -1.57 10.35 -4.81
C ASP A 76 -0.44 10.23 -3.78
N TYR A 77 -0.60 9.47 -2.71
CA TYR A 77 0.42 9.23 -1.68
C TYR A 77 0.89 7.77 -1.61
N CYS A 78 0.32 6.89 -2.41
CA CYS A 78 0.70 5.48 -2.46
C CYS A 78 2.01 5.24 -3.23
N ILE A 79 2.83 4.36 -2.67
CA ILE A 79 4.02 3.79 -3.30
C ILE A 79 3.91 2.26 -3.20
N LEU A 80 3.98 1.59 -4.35
CA LEU A 80 3.96 0.14 -4.40
C LEU A 80 5.33 -0.45 -4.10
N ILE A 81 5.44 -1.29 -3.09
CA ILE A 81 6.66 -2.04 -2.76
C ILE A 81 6.46 -3.47 -3.24
N ILE A 82 7.28 -3.91 -4.20
CA ILE A 82 7.35 -5.31 -4.59
C ILE A 82 8.51 -5.93 -3.83
N SER A 83 8.18 -6.74 -2.82
CA SER A 83 9.18 -7.45 -2.03
C SER A 83 9.67 -8.72 -2.74
N HIS A 84 10.71 -9.36 -2.20
CA HIS A 84 11.30 -10.57 -2.78
C HIS A 84 11.81 -10.33 -4.21
N GLU A 85 12.50 -9.20 -4.41
CA GLU A 85 13.09 -8.82 -5.69
C GLU A 85 13.97 -9.93 -6.29
N ASP A 86 14.61 -10.75 -5.47
CA ASP A 86 15.36 -11.94 -5.90
C ASP A 86 14.48 -12.99 -6.58
N GLU A 87 13.27 -13.23 -6.08
CA GLU A 87 12.30 -14.14 -6.69
C GLU A 87 11.70 -13.53 -7.96
N VAL A 88 11.36 -12.23 -7.93
CA VAL A 88 10.79 -11.51 -9.08
C VAL A 88 11.76 -11.44 -10.25
N ARG A 89 13.07 -11.35 -9.97
CA ARG A 89 14.12 -11.34 -11.00
C ARG A 89 14.33 -12.70 -11.68
N ASN A 90 13.88 -13.81 -11.09
CA ASN A 90 13.96 -15.16 -11.66
C ASN A 90 15.33 -15.47 -12.33
N ASP A 91 16.42 -15.28 -11.58
CA ASP A 91 17.84 -15.42 -12.01
C ASP A 91 18.40 -14.38 -13.00
N ASP A 92 17.60 -13.45 -13.53
CA ASP A 92 18.07 -12.33 -14.37
C ASP A 92 18.75 -11.23 -13.51
N LYS A 93 19.96 -11.50 -13.02
CA LYS A 93 20.71 -10.58 -12.14
C LYS A 93 21.22 -9.31 -12.83
N TYR A 94 21.25 -9.31 -14.17
CA TYR A 94 21.87 -8.24 -14.97
C TYR A 94 20.88 -7.29 -15.63
N ILE A 95 19.57 -7.55 -15.53
CA ILE A 95 18.56 -6.64 -16.07
C ILE A 95 18.28 -5.49 -15.10
N SER A 96 17.95 -4.33 -15.64
CA SER A 96 17.63 -3.15 -14.82
C SER A 96 16.30 -3.31 -14.07
N ASP A 97 16.11 -2.59 -12.96
CA ASP A 97 14.85 -2.58 -12.20
C ASP A 97 13.65 -2.26 -13.11
N ASN A 98 13.82 -1.35 -14.06
CA ASN A 98 12.80 -0.98 -15.03
C ASN A 98 12.41 -2.14 -15.96
N GLU A 99 13.37 -2.99 -16.34
CA GLU A 99 13.08 -4.17 -17.16
C GLU A 99 12.39 -5.27 -16.36
N VAL A 100 12.81 -5.50 -15.11
CA VAL A 100 12.13 -6.44 -14.18
C VAL A 100 10.67 -6.04 -14.04
N ILE A 101 10.43 -4.76 -13.81
CA ILE A 101 9.09 -4.20 -13.61
C ILE A 101 8.28 -4.28 -14.88
N ARG A 102 8.87 -3.93 -16.03
CA ARG A 102 8.18 -4.08 -17.32
C ARG A 102 7.70 -5.52 -17.53
N LYS A 103 8.53 -6.53 -17.23
CA LYS A 103 8.13 -7.95 -17.30
C LYS A 103 7.02 -8.26 -16.28
N TYR A 104 7.20 -7.85 -15.03
CA TYR A 104 6.24 -8.07 -13.95
C TYR A 104 4.85 -7.52 -14.31
N PHE A 105 4.77 -6.28 -14.79
CA PHE A 105 3.50 -5.64 -15.15
C PHE A 105 2.92 -6.09 -16.49
N GLN A 106 3.73 -6.65 -17.40
CA GLN A 106 3.22 -7.29 -18.62
C GLN A 106 2.39 -8.54 -18.30
N GLU A 107 2.80 -9.28 -17.27
CA GLU A 107 2.11 -10.49 -16.80
C GLU A 107 1.08 -10.19 -15.70
N ALA A 108 1.14 -8.99 -15.10
CA ALA A 108 0.24 -8.59 -14.03
C ALA A 108 -1.21 -8.45 -14.50
N PRO A 109 -2.19 -8.79 -13.65
CA PRO A 109 -3.60 -8.52 -13.92
C PRO A 109 -3.88 -7.02 -14.14
N LYS A 110 -4.91 -6.71 -14.94
CA LYS A 110 -5.22 -5.32 -15.36
C LYS A 110 -5.44 -4.35 -14.20
N ASN A 111 -6.12 -4.81 -13.15
CA ASN A 111 -6.36 -4.04 -11.94
C ASN A 111 -5.07 -3.59 -11.25
N LEU A 112 -4.03 -4.43 -11.19
CA LEU A 112 -2.73 -4.01 -10.65
C LEU A 112 -2.04 -2.97 -11.55
N GLN A 113 -2.16 -3.11 -12.87
CA GLN A 113 -1.61 -2.11 -13.81
C GLN A 113 -2.31 -0.76 -13.64
N GLU A 114 -3.65 -0.77 -13.53
CA GLU A 114 -4.45 0.43 -13.27
C GLU A 114 -4.13 1.06 -11.92
N PHE A 115 -3.94 0.25 -10.88
CA PHE A 115 -3.51 0.71 -9.57
C PHE A 115 -2.15 1.44 -9.65
N LEU A 116 -1.18 0.86 -10.35
CA LEU A 116 0.13 1.49 -10.51
C LEU A 116 0.03 2.84 -11.26
N ILE A 117 -0.80 2.91 -12.29
CA ILE A 117 -1.06 4.15 -13.03
C ILE A 117 -1.66 5.21 -12.11
N LYS A 118 -2.65 4.85 -11.28
CA LYS A 118 -3.25 5.74 -10.26
C LYS A 118 -2.22 6.21 -9.23
N CYS A 119 -1.22 5.38 -8.92
CA CYS A 119 -0.10 5.73 -8.05
C CYS A 119 1.02 6.51 -8.77
N ASN A 120 0.75 7.13 -9.92
CA ASN A 120 1.72 7.86 -10.74
C ASN A 120 2.99 7.05 -11.06
N ASN A 121 2.84 5.74 -11.23
CA ASN A 121 3.94 4.79 -11.46
C ASN A 121 5.02 4.79 -10.36
N ARG A 122 4.65 5.17 -9.12
CA ARG A 122 5.56 5.09 -7.96
C ARG A 122 5.62 3.65 -7.45
N PHE A 123 6.76 3.00 -7.68
CA PHE A 123 7.03 1.67 -7.14
C PHE A 123 8.50 1.53 -6.74
N ILE A 124 8.82 0.49 -5.96
CA ILE A 124 10.19 0.07 -5.71
C ILE A 124 10.27 -1.46 -5.53
N LEU A 125 11.33 -2.06 -6.07
CA LEU A 125 11.71 -3.45 -5.80
C LEU A 125 12.63 -3.51 -4.58
N ILE A 126 12.29 -4.36 -3.60
CA ILE A 126 13.09 -4.52 -2.39
C ILE A 126 13.34 -6.00 -2.09
N ASN A 127 14.62 -6.38 -1.95
CA ASN A 127 15.00 -7.61 -1.28
C ASN A 127 15.39 -7.35 0.18
N ASN A 128 14.52 -7.74 1.12
CA ASN A 128 14.76 -7.57 2.56
C ASN A 128 15.92 -8.43 3.10
N ARG A 129 16.32 -9.48 2.37
CA ARG A 129 17.43 -10.39 2.69
C ARG A 129 18.75 -9.96 2.05
N ALA A 130 18.76 -8.90 1.24
CA ALA A 130 19.96 -8.42 0.58
C ALA A 130 21.02 -7.87 1.56
N PRO A 131 22.31 -7.83 1.17
CA PRO A 131 23.35 -7.21 1.97
C PRO A 131 23.04 -5.75 2.32
N PHE A 132 23.57 -5.27 3.45
CA PHE A 132 23.31 -3.91 3.94
C PHE A 132 23.48 -2.83 2.86
N LYS A 133 24.56 -2.88 2.08
CA LYS A 133 24.86 -1.87 1.05
C LYS A 133 23.77 -1.79 -0.03
N GLU A 134 23.15 -2.91 -0.38
CA GLU A 134 22.07 -2.95 -1.36
C GLU A 134 20.77 -2.44 -0.76
N ARG A 135 20.43 -2.89 0.45
CA ARG A 135 19.27 -2.39 1.20
C ARG A 135 19.35 -0.88 1.43
N ASP A 136 20.53 -0.36 1.77
CA ASP A 136 20.75 1.07 2.00
C ASP A 136 20.53 1.90 0.73
N ARG A 137 20.95 1.39 -0.44
CA ARG A 137 20.64 2.00 -1.75
C ARG A 137 19.14 2.02 -2.04
N LYS A 138 18.44 0.90 -1.82
CA LYS A 138 16.99 0.82 -2.02
C LYS A 138 16.23 1.75 -1.06
N ILE A 139 16.68 1.86 0.20
CA ILE A 139 16.12 2.84 1.15
C ILE A 139 16.35 4.27 0.64
N SER A 140 17.55 4.60 0.14
CA SER A 140 17.81 5.93 -0.45
C SER A 140 16.84 6.22 -1.59
N MET A 141 16.65 5.26 -2.52
CA MET A 141 15.71 5.41 -3.63
C MET A 141 14.28 5.60 -3.16
N LEU A 142 13.82 4.84 -2.17
CA LEU A 142 12.49 5.00 -1.59
C LEU A 142 12.31 6.40 -0.99
N ILE A 143 13.32 6.91 -0.29
CA ILE A 143 13.30 8.27 0.26
C ILE A 143 13.25 9.31 -0.85
N ASP A 144 13.94 9.10 -1.97
CA ASP A 144 13.89 10.02 -3.11
C ASP A 144 12.51 10.01 -3.79
N ILE A 145 11.85 8.84 -3.90
CA ILE A 145 10.46 8.75 -4.38
C ILE A 145 9.52 9.52 -3.44
N ILE A 146 9.68 9.36 -2.12
CA ILE A 146 8.85 10.08 -1.13
C ILE A 146 9.08 11.59 -1.22
N LYS A 147 10.34 12.04 -1.37
CA LYS A 147 10.65 13.48 -1.54
C LYS A 147 10.05 14.05 -2.82
N GLN A 148 10.11 13.30 -3.92
CA GLN A 148 9.47 13.72 -5.16
C GLN A 148 7.95 13.83 -4.96
N ASN A 149 7.35 12.85 -4.28
CA ASN A 149 5.92 12.89 -3.97
C ASN A 149 5.53 14.11 -3.11
N GLU A 150 6.34 14.43 -2.09
CA GLU A 150 6.15 15.64 -1.28
C GLU A 150 6.18 16.88 -2.19
N GLN A 151 7.17 17.01 -3.07
CA GLN A 151 7.31 18.17 -3.97
C GLN A 151 6.13 18.33 -4.93
N ASP A 152 5.66 17.21 -5.50
CA ASP A 152 4.51 17.19 -6.41
C ASP A 152 3.22 17.65 -5.71
N HIS A 153 3.14 17.45 -4.38
CA HIS A 153 2.04 17.89 -3.52
C HIS A 153 2.37 19.13 -2.69
N ALA A 154 3.16 20.07 -3.23
CA ALA A 154 3.51 21.34 -2.59
C ALA A 154 4.18 21.19 -1.21
N ASN A 155 4.99 20.14 -1.05
CA ASN A 155 5.62 19.69 0.20
C ASN A 155 4.62 19.30 1.30
N SER A 156 3.46 18.75 0.90
CA SER A 156 2.40 18.31 1.80
C SER A 156 2.45 16.81 2.10
N PHE A 157 1.66 16.40 3.08
CA PHE A 157 1.34 15.03 3.46
C PHE A 157 -0.17 14.80 3.29
N TYR A 158 -0.60 13.53 3.32
CA TYR A 158 -2.02 13.20 3.36
C TYR A 158 -2.59 13.64 4.71
N ASN A 159 -3.39 14.71 4.72
CA ASN A 159 -3.75 15.43 5.94
C ASN A 159 -5.14 15.04 6.48
N GLN A 160 -5.49 15.56 7.66
CA GLN A 160 -6.79 15.31 8.28
C GLN A 160 -7.97 15.76 7.41
N GLU A 161 -7.85 16.86 6.66
CA GLU A 161 -8.94 17.34 5.80
C GLU A 161 -9.26 16.34 4.67
N MET A 162 -8.22 15.78 4.04
CA MET A 162 -8.38 14.72 3.04
C MET A 162 -9.00 13.46 3.64
N PHE A 163 -8.61 13.11 4.87
CA PHE A 163 -9.19 11.98 5.61
C PHE A 163 -10.66 12.20 5.92
N ASP A 164 -11.02 13.36 6.48
CA ASP A 164 -12.40 13.72 6.80
C ASP A 164 -13.27 13.77 5.54
N GLN A 165 -12.71 14.26 4.42
CA GLN A 165 -13.40 14.27 3.13
C GLN A 165 -13.67 12.84 2.63
N ALA A 166 -12.72 11.92 2.79
CA ALA A 166 -12.93 10.51 2.46
C ALA A 166 -14.06 9.89 3.29
N GLU A 167 -14.08 10.12 4.60
CA GLU A 167 -15.13 9.59 5.49
C GLU A 167 -16.53 10.15 5.17
N ARG A 168 -16.63 11.40 4.70
CA ARG A 168 -17.91 12.01 4.27
C ARG A 168 -18.43 11.43 2.96
N TYR A 169 -17.57 11.22 1.97
CA TYR A 169 -17.98 10.58 0.70
C TYR A 169 -18.50 9.16 0.93
N ASP A 170 -17.90 8.43 1.86
CA ASP A 170 -18.36 7.10 2.27
C ASP A 170 -19.73 7.12 2.96
N GLN A 171 -20.12 8.23 3.59
CA GLN A 171 -21.45 8.41 4.21
C GLN A 171 -22.53 8.85 3.21
N GLU A 172 -22.15 9.52 2.12
CA GLU A 172 -23.06 10.02 1.06
C GLU A 172 -23.28 9.02 -0.07
N TRP A 173 -22.32 8.11 -0.34
CA TRP A 173 -22.52 6.97 -1.26
C TRP A 173 -23.34 5.90 -0.55
N ASN A 174 -24.59 5.76 -0.96
CA ASN A 174 -25.62 4.93 -0.32
C ASN A 174 -25.10 3.52 0.08
N ASN A 175 -25.30 3.17 1.36
CA ASN A 175 -24.83 1.96 2.04
C ASN A 175 -25.24 0.62 1.41
N ASP A 176 -26.09 0.57 0.39
CA ASP A 176 -26.63 -0.68 -0.15
C ASP A 176 -25.58 -1.54 -0.88
N GLU A 177 -24.71 -0.93 -1.68
CA GLU A 177 -23.69 -1.67 -2.45
C GLU A 177 -22.50 -2.10 -1.58
N PHE A 178 -22.16 -1.30 -0.56
CA PHE A 178 -21.16 -1.68 0.43
C PHE A 178 -21.71 -2.66 1.46
N ASP A 179 -22.96 -2.55 1.90
CA ASP A 179 -23.59 -3.59 2.73
C ASP A 179 -23.75 -4.90 1.94
N HIS A 180 -23.98 -4.83 0.63
CA HIS A 180 -24.00 -5.99 -0.26
C HIS A 180 -22.61 -6.61 -0.38
N GLN A 181 -21.58 -5.82 -0.74
CA GLN A 181 -20.19 -6.30 -0.80
C GLN A 181 -19.67 -6.77 0.56
N ARG A 182 -20.01 -6.09 1.65
CA ARG A 182 -19.68 -6.51 3.02
C ARG A 182 -20.36 -7.84 3.35
N LYS A 183 -21.63 -8.05 2.97
CA LYS A 183 -22.32 -9.33 3.17
C LYS A 183 -21.77 -10.43 2.27
N GLU A 184 -21.42 -10.13 1.02
CA GLU A 184 -20.75 -11.07 0.13
C GLU A 184 -19.38 -11.46 0.69
N TRP A 185 -18.61 -10.50 1.19
CA TRP A 185 -17.31 -10.74 1.82
C TRP A 185 -17.41 -11.49 3.16
N GLU A 186 -18.40 -11.16 4.01
CA GLU A 186 -18.68 -11.92 5.24
C GLU A 186 -19.09 -13.37 4.92
N ASN A 187 -19.72 -13.62 3.77
CA ASN A 187 -20.05 -14.96 3.30
C ASN A 187 -18.84 -15.68 2.70
N ASP A 188 -18.03 -15.01 1.88
CA ASP A 188 -16.80 -15.56 1.30
C ASP A 188 -15.78 -15.90 2.41
N GLU A 189 -15.66 -15.05 3.44
CA GLU A 189 -14.82 -15.28 4.63
C GLU A 189 -15.29 -16.53 5.41
N LYS A 190 -16.60 -16.71 5.58
CA LYS A 190 -17.16 -17.93 6.19
C LYS A 190 -16.87 -19.16 5.36
N GLU A 191 -17.08 -19.11 4.05
CA GLU A 191 -16.80 -20.24 3.16
C GLU A 191 -15.32 -20.63 3.14
N MET A 192 -14.42 -19.65 3.23
CA MET A 192 -12.98 -19.89 3.24
C MET A 192 -12.52 -20.50 4.58
N ASN A 193 -13.12 -20.06 5.69
CA ASN A 193 -12.86 -20.61 7.02
C ASN A 193 -13.48 -21.99 7.27
N GLU A 194 -14.52 -22.38 6.52
CA GLU A 194 -15.13 -23.72 6.58
C GLU A 194 -14.37 -24.78 5.76
N LYS A 195 -13.45 -24.37 4.87
CA LYS A 195 -12.67 -25.26 3.99
C LYS A 195 -11.29 -25.63 4.55
N VAL A 196 -10.99 -25.32 5.82
CA VAL A 196 -9.75 -25.65 6.54
C VAL A 196 -9.98 -26.74 7.58
#